data_AF-A0A942CCE6-F1
#
_entry.id   AF-A0A942CCE6-F1
#
_cell.length_a   1.000
_cell.length_b   1.000
_cell.length_c   1.000
_cell.angle_alpha   90.00
_cell.angle_beta   90.00
_cell.angle_gamma   90.00
#
_symmetry.space_group_name_H-M   'P 1'
#
loop_
_entity.id
_entity.type
_entity.pdbx_description
1 polymer ?
#
loop_
_entity_poly.entity_id
_entity_poly.type
_entity_poly.pdbx_seq_one_letter_code
_entity_poly.pdbx_strand_id
1 'polypeptide(L)'
;MRFSRLAFAPLLFTSAFLFAAPRTHTVALGGVKRVPYVAADVARENKSDEAGTLRVRPLVVDGRIREWTTGDTHEITDRTFVVRRVLHINDTLPGERTARWVWQPGPWLLVDRTSGRITALHLPDFDPAVSDVVWYRDYAAYCGIKTTIRNGGIAAVVWQIASRRPALEKVIGRWPQAERIRPVCVAPIWQREPMRITMQVSGGQPITFDVVGTSTNLVEDGESPEDDE
;
A
#
# COMPACT_ATOMS: atom_id res chain seq x y z
N MET A 1 31.46 10.31 -79.82
CA MET A 1 31.55 9.78 -78.43
C MET A 1 30.14 9.70 -77.85
N ARG A 2 29.61 8.49 -77.60
CA ARG A 2 28.28 8.28 -77.01
C ARG A 2 28.46 7.97 -75.51
N PHE A 3 28.01 8.87 -74.64
CA PHE A 3 28.02 8.64 -73.20
C PHE A 3 26.81 7.81 -72.79
N SER A 4 27.06 6.57 -72.39
CA SER A 4 26.07 5.66 -71.79
C SER A 4 25.81 6.11 -70.35
N ARG A 5 24.56 6.45 -70.02
CA ARG A 5 24.14 6.78 -68.66
C ARG A 5 23.77 5.49 -67.92
N LEU A 6 24.63 5.02 -67.02
CA LEU A 6 24.25 4.00 -66.03
C LEU A 6 23.30 4.62 -65.01
N ALA A 7 22.05 4.14 -64.98
CA ALA A 7 21.09 4.46 -63.94
C ALA A 7 21.37 3.61 -62.70
N PHE A 8 21.78 4.25 -61.61
CA PHE A 8 21.98 3.63 -60.30
C PHE A 8 20.65 3.72 -59.53
N ALA A 9 19.95 2.60 -59.38
CA ALA A 9 18.70 2.53 -58.62
C ALA A 9 19.02 2.30 -57.12
N PRO A 10 18.57 3.16 -56.20
CA PRO A 10 18.84 2.96 -54.78
C PRO A 10 17.91 1.88 -54.22
N LEU A 11 18.49 0.79 -53.70
CA LEU A 11 17.76 -0.20 -52.91
C LEU A 11 17.37 0.42 -51.55
N LEU A 12 16.10 0.78 -51.38
CA LEU A 12 15.51 1.16 -50.11
C LEU A 12 15.34 -0.10 -49.25
N PHE A 13 16.27 -0.35 -48.32
CA PHE A 13 16.12 -1.32 -47.24
C PHE A 13 15.10 -0.77 -46.22
N THR A 14 13.82 -1.10 -46.41
CA THR A 14 12.79 -0.92 -45.38
C THR A 14 13.00 -1.97 -44.29
N SER A 15 13.66 -1.59 -43.18
CA SER A 15 13.66 -2.37 -41.95
C SER A 15 12.23 -2.47 -41.41
N ALA A 16 11.58 -3.62 -41.64
CA ALA A 16 10.33 -3.95 -40.98
C ALA A 16 10.61 -4.22 -39.50
N PHE A 17 10.27 -3.27 -38.63
CA PHE A 17 10.21 -3.50 -37.19
C PHE A 17 9.06 -4.47 -36.91
N LEU A 18 9.40 -5.75 -36.72
CA LEU A 18 8.46 -6.75 -36.22
C LEU A 18 8.19 -6.47 -34.74
N PHE A 19 7.09 -5.80 -34.43
CA PHE A 19 6.58 -5.71 -33.07
C PHE A 19 6.00 -7.06 -32.67
N ALA A 20 6.64 -7.73 -31.70
CA ALA A 20 6.08 -8.94 -31.09
C ALA A 20 4.72 -8.62 -30.45
N ALA A 21 3.71 -9.45 -30.71
CA ALA A 21 2.40 -9.28 -30.12
C ALA A 21 2.50 -9.29 -28.58
N PRO A 22 1.79 -8.39 -27.87
CA PRO A 22 1.83 -8.34 -26.42
C PRO A 22 1.35 -9.68 -25.86
N ARG A 23 2.18 -10.34 -25.04
CA ARG A 23 1.75 -11.54 -24.32
C ARG A 23 0.67 -11.14 -23.33
N THR A 24 -0.50 -11.74 -23.46
CA THR A 24 -1.55 -11.64 -22.46
C THR A 24 -1.12 -12.41 -21.23
N HIS A 25 -0.99 -11.73 -20.10
CA HIS A 25 -0.72 -12.37 -18.82
C HIS A 25 -2.01 -12.78 -18.13
N THR A 26 -1.95 -13.86 -17.37
CA THR A 26 -3.07 -14.32 -16.53
C THR A 26 -2.71 -14.12 -15.07
N VAL A 27 -3.48 -13.28 -14.37
CA VAL A 27 -3.27 -12.98 -12.95
C VAL A 27 -4.43 -13.53 -12.14
N ALA A 28 -4.14 -14.33 -11.12
CA ALA A 28 -5.15 -14.94 -10.26
C ALA A 28 -4.72 -14.96 -8.79
N LEU A 29 -5.70 -14.94 -7.89
CA LEU A 29 -5.49 -15.22 -6.48
C LEU A 29 -5.94 -16.65 -6.20
N GLY A 30 -5.07 -17.45 -5.59
CA GLY A 30 -5.39 -18.82 -5.24
C GLY A 30 -6.25 -18.93 -3.98
N GLY A 31 -6.44 -20.17 -3.53
CA GLY A 31 -7.18 -20.48 -2.32
C GLY A 31 -6.55 -19.89 -1.06
N VAL A 32 -7.40 -19.55 -0.09
CA VAL A 32 -6.98 -19.01 1.20
C VAL A 32 -6.61 -20.15 2.15
N LYS A 33 -5.46 -20.03 2.81
CA LYS A 33 -5.05 -20.88 3.94
C LYS A 33 -4.85 -20.03 5.20
N ARG A 34 -5.11 -20.60 6.37
CA ARG A 34 -4.81 -19.96 7.67
C ARG A 34 -3.43 -20.38 8.12
N VAL A 35 -2.61 -19.44 8.57
CA VAL A 35 -1.27 -19.67 9.12
C VAL A 35 -1.14 -18.99 10.48
N PRO A 36 -0.30 -19.51 11.40
CA PRO A 36 -0.01 -18.82 12.65
C PRO A 36 0.63 -17.45 12.39
N TYR A 37 0.19 -16.45 13.13
CA TYR A 37 0.72 -15.09 13.11
C TYR A 37 0.92 -14.59 14.54
N VAL A 38 2.11 -14.08 14.79
CA VAL A 38 2.45 -13.40 16.05
C VAL A 38 2.98 -12.03 15.64
N ALA A 39 2.25 -10.97 15.98
CA ALA A 39 2.77 -9.62 15.86
C ALA A 39 4.08 -9.52 16.65
N ALA A 40 5.11 -8.93 16.05
CA ALA A 40 6.52 -9.02 16.50
C ALA A 40 6.78 -8.54 17.94
N ASP A 41 5.86 -7.79 18.52
CA ASP A 41 5.95 -7.12 19.81
C ASP A 41 4.97 -7.64 20.86
N VAL A 42 4.24 -8.73 20.57
CA VAL A 42 3.40 -9.42 21.58
C VAL A 42 4.06 -10.74 21.97
N ALA A 43 4.41 -10.86 23.25
CA ALA A 43 4.85 -12.11 23.85
C ALA A 43 3.79 -13.20 23.62
N ARG A 44 4.24 -14.37 23.16
CA ARG A 44 3.39 -15.48 22.70
C ARG A 44 2.46 -16.04 23.78
N GLU A 45 2.80 -15.81 25.05
CA GLU A 45 2.06 -16.28 26.23
C GLU A 45 0.75 -15.50 26.50
N ASN A 46 0.53 -14.35 25.87
CA ASN A 46 -0.57 -13.43 26.21
C ASN A 46 -1.72 -13.37 25.18
N LYS A 47 -2.05 -14.44 24.44
CA LYS A 47 -3.09 -14.35 23.39
C LYS A 47 -4.11 -15.49 23.35
N SER A 48 -5.38 -15.10 23.30
CA SER A 48 -6.54 -15.92 22.95
C SER A 48 -6.55 -16.28 21.45
N ASP A 49 -7.09 -17.45 21.14
CA ASP A 49 -6.89 -18.22 19.91
C ASP A 49 -7.33 -17.56 18.58
N GLU A 50 -8.03 -16.43 18.60
CA GLU A 50 -8.52 -15.77 17.38
C GLU A 50 -7.61 -14.63 16.89
N ALA A 51 -6.79 -14.05 17.77
CA ALA A 51 -5.86 -12.96 17.46
C ALA A 51 -4.52 -13.42 16.84
N GLY A 52 -4.36 -14.73 16.60
CA GLY A 52 -3.10 -15.37 16.25
C GLY A 52 -3.04 -16.05 14.88
N THR A 53 -4.00 -15.83 13.98
CA THR A 53 -3.98 -16.45 12.64
C THR A 53 -4.06 -15.43 11.51
N LEU A 54 -3.32 -15.66 10.43
CA LEU A 54 -3.31 -14.84 9.22
C LEU A 54 -3.85 -15.65 8.04
N ARG A 55 -4.75 -15.03 7.25
CA ARG A 55 -5.32 -15.63 6.04
C ARG A 55 -4.43 -15.29 4.86
N VAL A 56 -3.72 -16.27 4.32
CA VAL A 56 -2.77 -16.06 3.22
C VAL A 56 -3.22 -16.80 1.96
N ARG A 57 -2.94 -16.23 0.79
CA ARG A 57 -3.22 -16.84 -0.52
C ARG A 57 -2.13 -16.50 -1.54
N PRO A 58 -1.80 -17.41 -2.48
CA PRO A 58 -0.82 -17.12 -3.51
C PRO A 58 -1.40 -16.14 -4.54
N LEU A 59 -0.58 -15.17 -4.96
CA LEU A 59 -0.79 -14.38 -6.17
C LEU A 59 -0.02 -15.08 -7.31
N VAL A 60 -0.76 -15.54 -8.30
CA VAL A 60 -0.26 -16.36 -9.42
C VAL A 60 -0.26 -15.51 -10.69
N VAL A 61 0.85 -15.55 -11.43
CA VAL A 61 0.97 -14.95 -12.76
C VAL A 61 1.45 -16.04 -13.72
N ASP A 62 0.66 -16.31 -14.76
CA ASP A 62 0.92 -17.34 -15.77
C ASP A 62 1.17 -18.73 -15.16
N GLY A 63 0.30 -19.12 -14.22
CA GLY A 63 0.39 -20.41 -13.52
C GLY A 63 1.52 -20.51 -12.50
N ARG A 64 2.33 -19.46 -12.29
CA ARG A 64 3.43 -19.45 -11.32
C ARG A 64 3.11 -18.55 -10.13
N ILE A 65 3.32 -19.06 -8.92
CA ILE A 65 3.24 -18.24 -7.71
C ILE A 65 4.33 -17.16 -7.79
N ARG A 66 3.92 -15.89 -7.74
CA ARG A 66 4.83 -14.74 -7.74
C ARG A 66 4.95 -14.13 -6.36
N GLU A 67 3.85 -14.04 -5.64
CA GLU A 67 3.81 -13.47 -4.30
C GLU A 67 2.83 -14.24 -3.41
N TRP A 68 2.94 -14.03 -2.10
CA TRP A 68 1.89 -14.37 -1.16
C TRP A 68 1.20 -13.09 -0.72
N THR A 69 -0.11 -13.17 -0.51
CA THR A 69 -0.96 -12.03 -0.15
C THR A 69 -1.90 -12.36 1.01
N THR A 70 -2.45 -11.33 1.65
CA THR A 70 -3.45 -11.42 2.72
C THR A 70 -4.54 -10.37 2.52
N GLY A 71 -5.69 -10.56 3.16
CA GLY A 71 -6.82 -9.63 3.11
C GLY A 71 -7.49 -9.56 1.73
N ASP A 72 -8.42 -8.62 1.63
CA ASP A 72 -9.20 -8.38 0.41
C ASP A 72 -8.42 -7.53 -0.60
N THR A 73 -8.83 -7.61 -1.86
CA THR A 73 -8.30 -6.75 -2.92
C THR A 73 -9.12 -5.47 -3.01
N HIS A 74 -8.45 -4.37 -3.34
CA HIS A 74 -9.13 -3.13 -3.71
C HIS A 74 -8.88 -2.82 -5.18
N GLU A 75 -9.96 -2.78 -5.96
CA GLU A 75 -9.92 -2.43 -7.38
C GLU A 75 -9.71 -0.93 -7.54
N ILE A 76 -8.64 -0.53 -8.22
CA ILE A 76 -8.41 0.88 -8.59
C ILE A 76 -8.99 1.15 -9.98
N THR A 77 -8.75 0.21 -10.90
CA THR A 77 -9.32 0.18 -12.24
C THR A 77 -9.76 -1.25 -12.56
N ASP A 78 -10.40 -1.46 -13.70
CA ASP A 78 -10.69 -2.79 -14.24
C ASP A 78 -9.43 -3.67 -14.39
N ARG A 79 -8.29 -3.04 -14.73
CA ARG A 79 -7.01 -3.70 -14.98
C ARG A 79 -6.07 -3.72 -13.77
N THR A 80 -6.25 -2.85 -12.78
CA THR A 80 -5.34 -2.74 -11.63
C THR A 80 -6.04 -2.82 -10.29
N PHE A 81 -5.45 -3.59 -9.39
CA PHE A 81 -5.89 -3.69 -8.00
C PHE A 81 -4.71 -3.62 -7.05
N VAL A 82 -4.99 -3.30 -5.79
CA VAL A 82 -4.02 -3.40 -4.71
C VAL A 82 -4.38 -4.53 -3.75
N VAL A 83 -3.34 -5.16 -3.21
CA VAL A 83 -3.46 -6.25 -2.26
C VAL A 83 -2.28 -6.23 -1.30
N ARG A 84 -2.50 -6.63 -0.04
CA ARG A 84 -1.44 -6.66 0.96
C ARG A 84 -0.53 -7.86 0.74
N ARG A 85 0.78 -7.63 0.58
CA ARG A 85 1.77 -8.73 0.54
C ARG A 85 1.84 -9.40 1.90
N VAL A 86 2.17 -10.68 1.91
CA VAL A 86 2.65 -11.38 3.11
C VAL A 86 3.95 -12.08 2.78
N LEU A 87 4.89 -12.03 3.71
CA LEU A 87 6.22 -12.62 3.58
C LEU A 87 6.35 -13.80 4.53
N HIS A 88 7.05 -14.85 4.08
CA HIS A 88 7.50 -15.93 4.94
C HIS A 88 8.98 -15.70 5.23
N ILE A 89 9.27 -15.18 6.42
CA ILE A 89 10.58 -14.64 6.79
C ILE A 89 11.27 -15.60 7.75
N ASN A 90 12.59 -15.71 7.62
CA ASN A 90 13.43 -16.38 8.58
C ASN A 90 13.67 -15.45 9.79
N ASP A 91 13.10 -15.83 10.94
CA ASP A 91 13.14 -15.13 12.23
C ASP A 91 14.15 -15.78 13.20
N THR A 92 15.16 -16.48 12.65
CA THR A 92 16.21 -17.13 13.45
C THR A 92 17.23 -16.10 13.89
N LEU A 93 17.49 -16.02 15.20
CA LEU A 93 18.54 -15.14 15.72
C LEU A 93 19.94 -15.69 15.41
N PRO A 94 20.96 -14.82 15.27
CA PRO A 94 22.34 -15.28 15.19
C PRO A 94 22.71 -16.17 16.39
N GLY A 95 23.11 -17.41 16.13
CA GLY A 95 23.47 -18.40 17.15
C GLY A 95 22.42 -19.49 17.41
N GLU A 96 21.19 -19.31 16.94
CA GLU A 96 20.17 -20.37 16.99
C GLU A 96 20.43 -21.43 15.92
N ARG A 97 20.27 -22.70 16.28
CA ARG A 97 20.59 -23.85 15.41
C ARG A 97 19.41 -24.29 14.53
N THR A 98 18.20 -23.82 14.82
CA THR A 98 16.98 -24.27 14.16
C THR A 98 16.31 -23.10 13.46
N ALA A 99 16.06 -23.27 12.15
CA ALA A 99 15.41 -22.24 11.36
C ALA A 99 13.97 -22.01 11.84
N ARG A 100 13.67 -20.78 12.26
CA ARG A 100 12.34 -20.32 12.62
C ARG A 100 11.75 -19.51 11.48
N TRP A 101 10.61 -19.95 10.96
CA TRP A 101 9.90 -19.24 9.91
C TRP A 101 8.61 -18.63 10.43
N VAL A 102 8.35 -17.38 10.05
CA VAL A 102 7.16 -16.63 10.44
C VAL A 102 6.50 -16.00 9.23
N TRP A 103 5.17 -15.97 9.22
CA TRP A 103 4.41 -15.19 8.25
C TRP A 103 4.19 -13.79 8.81
N GLN A 104 4.48 -12.76 8.02
CA GLN A 104 4.29 -11.38 8.43
C GLN A 104 3.71 -10.54 7.28
N PRO A 105 2.73 -9.65 7.56
CA PRO A 105 2.27 -8.69 6.56
C PRO A 105 3.43 -7.83 6.07
N GLY A 106 3.53 -7.67 4.75
CA GLY A 106 4.53 -6.86 4.09
C GLY A 106 3.92 -5.58 3.49
N PRO A 107 4.61 -4.94 2.52
CA PRO A 107 4.09 -3.77 1.83
C PRO A 107 2.84 -4.10 1.01
N TRP A 108 2.08 -3.07 0.64
CA TRP A 108 1.02 -3.20 -0.36
C TRP A 108 1.62 -3.41 -1.75
N LEU A 109 0.91 -4.18 -2.58
CA LEU A 109 1.27 -4.43 -3.97
C LEU A 109 0.26 -3.77 -4.88
N LEU A 110 0.72 -3.07 -5.92
CA LEU A 110 -0.07 -2.72 -7.09
C LEU A 110 0.12 -3.80 -8.15
N VAL A 111 -0.98 -4.40 -8.59
CA VAL A 111 -0.97 -5.51 -9.55
C VAL A 111 -1.71 -5.07 -10.80
N ASP A 112 -1.06 -5.22 -11.95
CA ASP A 112 -1.67 -5.05 -13.26
C ASP A 112 -1.97 -6.42 -13.86
N ARG A 113 -3.26 -6.70 -14.07
CA ARG A 113 -3.77 -7.96 -14.61
C ARG A 113 -3.35 -8.19 -16.05
N THR A 114 -3.18 -7.13 -16.82
CA THR A 114 -2.91 -7.23 -18.26
C THR A 114 -1.44 -7.50 -18.55
N SER A 115 -0.55 -6.78 -17.86
CA SER A 115 0.90 -6.93 -18.01
C SER A 115 1.51 -7.97 -17.05
N GLY A 116 0.73 -8.47 -16.08
CA GLY A 116 1.25 -9.35 -15.03
C GLY A 116 2.23 -8.65 -14.08
N ARG A 117 2.36 -7.33 -14.18
CA ARG A 117 3.33 -6.55 -13.40
C ARG A 117 2.85 -6.43 -11.96
N ILE A 118 3.74 -6.75 -11.04
CA ILE A 118 3.56 -6.59 -9.60
C ILE A 118 4.56 -5.55 -9.12
N THR A 119 4.08 -4.49 -8.49
CA THR A 119 4.93 -3.40 -7.98
C THR A 119 4.65 -3.21 -6.49
N ALA A 120 5.67 -3.30 -5.65
CA ALA A 120 5.54 -2.94 -4.24
C ALA A 120 5.31 -1.43 -4.12
N LEU A 121 4.26 -1.04 -3.39
CA LEU A 121 3.94 0.35 -3.10
C LEU A 121 4.73 0.81 -1.88
N HIS A 122 5.34 1.98 -2.01
CA HIS A 122 5.93 2.69 -0.90
C HIS A 122 4.89 3.62 -0.29
N LEU A 123 4.46 3.31 0.94
CA LEU A 123 3.61 4.16 1.76
C LEU A 123 4.49 4.74 2.87
N PRO A 124 4.88 6.02 2.80
CA PRO A 124 5.80 6.61 3.77
C PRO A 124 5.27 6.49 5.19
N ASP A 125 6.16 6.17 6.12
CA ASP A 125 5.90 6.11 7.57
C ASP A 125 4.79 5.13 8.00
N PHE A 126 4.28 4.30 7.07
CA PHE A 126 3.31 3.26 7.36
C PHE A 126 3.94 2.12 8.14
N ASP A 127 3.35 1.78 9.29
CA ASP A 127 3.69 0.59 10.07
C ASP A 127 2.45 -0.32 10.22
N PRO A 128 2.49 -1.56 9.70
CA PRO A 128 1.39 -2.51 9.80
C PRO A 128 1.06 -2.97 11.22
N ALA A 129 1.93 -2.74 12.21
CA ALA A 129 1.66 -3.04 13.61
C ALA A 129 0.80 -1.96 14.30
N VAL A 130 0.71 -0.78 13.70
CA VAL A 130 0.17 0.45 14.29
C VAL A 130 -1.16 0.83 13.64
N SER A 131 -1.28 0.67 12.33
CA SER A 131 -2.45 1.05 11.55
C SER A 131 -2.72 0.08 10.40
N ASP A 132 -3.98 0.02 9.97
CA ASP A 132 -4.37 -0.57 8.69
C ASP A 132 -4.52 0.51 7.62
N VAL A 133 -4.38 0.11 6.36
CA VAL A 133 -4.60 0.99 5.21
C VAL A 133 -6.00 0.77 4.67
N VAL A 134 -6.76 1.85 4.53
CA VAL A 134 -8.09 1.83 3.92
C VAL A 134 -8.05 2.58 2.60
N TRP A 135 -8.49 1.90 1.54
CA TRP A 135 -8.38 2.40 0.18
C TRP A 135 -9.68 3.03 -0.31
N TYR A 136 -9.56 4.07 -1.13
CA TYR A 136 -10.64 4.62 -1.93
C TYR A 136 -10.08 5.16 -3.24
N ARG A 137 -10.58 4.68 -4.38
CA ARG A 137 -9.99 4.93 -5.71
C ARG A 137 -8.49 4.58 -5.69
N ASP A 138 -7.61 5.52 -6.01
CA ASP A 138 -6.15 5.42 -5.96
C ASP A 138 -5.53 6.04 -4.69
N TYR A 139 -6.34 6.34 -3.67
CA TYR A 139 -5.91 6.90 -2.39
C TYR A 139 -5.82 5.81 -1.31
N ALA A 140 -4.71 5.80 -0.58
CA ALA A 140 -4.49 5.06 0.64
C ALA A 140 -4.59 5.99 1.84
N ALA A 141 -5.49 5.70 2.78
CA ALA A 141 -5.58 6.38 4.07
C ALA A 141 -5.04 5.47 5.19
N TYR A 142 -4.18 6.01 6.04
CA TYR A 142 -3.59 5.29 7.18
C TYR A 142 -3.02 6.26 8.22
N CYS A 143 -2.72 5.76 9.41
CA CYS A 143 -1.85 6.45 10.36
C CYS A 143 -0.39 6.03 10.16
N GLY A 144 0.51 6.99 10.04
CA GLY A 144 1.96 6.78 10.01
C GLY A 144 2.65 7.25 11.29
N ILE A 145 3.87 6.78 11.52
CA ILE A 145 4.71 7.23 12.64
C ILE A 145 5.82 8.12 12.11
N LYS A 146 5.79 9.40 12.49
CA LYS A 146 6.83 10.38 12.16
C LYS A 146 7.77 10.54 13.35
N THR A 147 8.92 9.86 13.35
CA THR A 147 9.94 10.01 14.41
C THR A 147 11.10 10.94 14.05
N THR A 148 11.30 11.21 12.77
CA THR A 148 12.49 11.90 12.24
C THR A 148 12.37 13.43 12.22
N ILE A 149 11.17 13.97 12.42
CA ILE A 149 10.91 15.41 12.37
C ILE A 149 10.76 16.01 13.77
N ARG A 150 11.13 17.29 13.92
CA ARG A 150 10.83 18.08 15.13
C ARG A 150 9.32 18.13 15.31
N ASN A 151 8.82 17.75 16.49
CA ASN A 151 7.39 17.57 16.80
C ASN A 151 6.71 16.40 16.03
N GLY A 152 7.49 15.36 15.72
CA GLY A 152 6.97 14.10 15.19
C GLY A 152 6.00 13.38 16.14
N GLY A 153 5.17 12.52 15.57
CA GLY A 153 4.11 11.82 16.30
C GLY A 153 3.37 10.83 15.40
N ILE A 154 2.16 10.48 15.80
CA ILE A 154 1.22 9.76 14.93
C ILE A 154 0.63 10.76 13.95
N ALA A 155 0.74 10.48 12.66
CA ALA A 155 0.22 11.34 11.61
C ALA A 155 -0.92 10.65 10.84
N ALA A 156 -2.00 11.39 10.59
CA ALA A 156 -2.99 11.07 9.58
C ALA A 156 -2.37 11.28 8.19
N VAL A 157 -2.35 10.24 7.37
CA VAL A 157 -1.74 10.27 6.03
C VAL A 157 -2.74 9.80 4.98
N VAL A 158 -2.91 10.60 3.93
CA VAL A 158 -3.54 10.17 2.69
C VAL A 158 -2.51 10.22 1.58
N TRP A 159 -2.22 9.08 0.97
CA TRP A 159 -1.28 8.96 -0.13
C TRP A 159 -2.00 8.58 -1.42
N GLN A 160 -1.79 9.35 -2.49
CA GLN A 160 -2.25 9.00 -3.82
C GLN A 160 -1.17 8.18 -4.53
N ILE A 161 -1.55 7.06 -5.17
CA ILE A 161 -0.61 6.25 -5.96
C ILE A 161 0.05 7.11 -7.04
N ALA A 162 1.34 6.87 -7.26
CA ALA A 162 2.21 7.61 -8.20
C ALA A 162 2.45 9.10 -7.86
N SER A 163 1.86 9.63 -6.78
CA SER A 163 2.22 10.96 -6.28
C SER A 163 3.58 10.95 -5.60
N ARG A 164 4.29 12.09 -5.67
CA ARG A 164 5.54 12.34 -4.95
C ARG A 164 5.33 12.89 -3.54
N ARG A 165 4.13 13.39 -3.24
CA ARG A 165 3.75 14.01 -1.97
C ARG A 165 2.40 13.48 -1.49
N PRO A 166 2.17 13.42 -0.17
CA PRO A 166 0.86 13.02 0.34
C PRO A 166 -0.20 14.06 -0.06
N ALA A 167 -1.43 13.59 -0.24
CA ALA A 167 -2.60 14.46 -0.37
C ALA A 167 -3.00 15.06 0.99
N LEU A 168 -2.74 14.33 2.07
CA LEU A 168 -2.89 14.78 3.46
C LEU A 168 -1.74 14.24 4.30
N GLU A 169 -1.13 15.09 5.11
CA GLU A 169 -0.22 14.70 6.18
C GLU A 169 -0.40 15.66 7.37
N LYS A 170 -0.98 15.19 8.48
CA LYS A 170 -1.20 15.99 9.69
C LYS A 170 -0.87 15.15 10.93
N VAL A 171 -0.07 15.69 11.86
CA VAL A 171 0.16 15.05 13.16
C VAL A 171 -1.12 15.14 14.00
N ILE A 172 -1.64 14.00 14.44
CA ILE A 172 -2.91 13.86 15.17
C ILE A 172 -2.73 13.28 16.57
N GLY A 173 -1.51 12.89 16.95
CA GLY A 173 -1.23 12.32 18.26
C GLY A 173 0.25 12.21 18.58
N ARG A 174 0.57 12.00 19.86
CA ARG A 174 1.94 11.80 20.33
C ARG A 174 2.45 10.40 19.96
N TRP A 175 3.75 10.27 19.72
CA TRP A 175 4.41 8.96 19.65
C TRP A 175 5.70 9.00 20.50
N PRO A 176 6.04 7.95 21.28
CA PRO A 176 5.25 6.73 21.52
C PRO A 176 4.02 6.98 22.39
N GLN A 177 3.05 6.07 22.31
CA GLN A 177 1.87 6.06 23.19
C GLN A 177 2.24 5.53 24.58
N ALA A 178 1.69 6.12 25.64
CA ALA A 178 1.95 5.69 27.02
C ALA A 178 1.35 4.30 27.31
N GLU A 179 0.16 4.04 26.77
CA GLU A 179 -0.50 2.74 26.81
C GLU A 179 -0.31 1.99 25.49
N ARG A 180 -0.03 0.68 25.56
CA ARG A 180 0.08 -0.19 24.38
C ARG A 180 -1.31 -0.61 23.88
N ILE A 181 -2.15 0.34 23.50
CA ILE A 181 -3.45 0.08 22.89
C ILE A 181 -3.23 -0.36 21.44
N ARG A 182 -3.90 -1.44 21.03
CA ARG A 182 -3.77 -2.04 19.69
C ARG A 182 -5.17 -2.27 19.08
N PRO A 183 -5.42 -1.83 17.83
CA PRO A 183 -4.52 -1.03 16.99
C PRO A 183 -4.31 0.38 17.59
N VAL A 184 -3.23 1.06 17.20
CA VAL A 184 -2.93 2.42 17.68
C VAL A 184 -3.84 3.45 17.01
N CYS A 185 -4.22 3.20 15.76
CA CYS A 185 -5.25 3.95 15.07
C CYS A 185 -6.42 3.05 14.68
N VAL A 186 -7.62 3.60 14.81
CA VAL A 186 -8.83 3.02 14.25
C VAL A 186 -8.73 3.08 12.72
N ALA A 187 -9.33 2.10 12.04
CA ALA A 187 -9.38 2.06 10.58
C ALA A 187 -10.04 3.35 10.03
N PRO A 188 -9.38 4.08 9.10
CA PRO A 188 -9.95 5.28 8.50
C PRO A 188 -11.27 5.04 7.78
N ILE A 189 -12.16 6.05 7.77
CA ILE A 189 -13.48 5.97 7.14
C ILE A 189 -13.58 7.00 6.01
N TRP A 190 -13.79 6.52 4.78
CA TRP A 190 -13.98 7.37 3.61
C TRP A 190 -15.44 7.80 3.43
N GLN A 191 -15.64 9.07 3.12
CA GLN A 191 -16.90 9.61 2.60
C GLN A 191 -16.70 10.04 1.15
N ARG A 192 -17.69 9.74 0.30
CA ARG A 192 -17.63 9.96 -1.14
C ARG A 192 -17.86 11.42 -1.54
N GLU A 193 -18.89 12.05 -0.98
CA GLU A 193 -19.38 13.38 -1.36
C GLU A 193 -19.66 14.24 -0.11
N PRO A 194 -18.95 15.37 0.08
CA PRO A 194 -17.64 15.65 -0.52
C PRO A 194 -16.60 14.57 -0.12
N MET A 195 -15.49 14.50 -0.85
CA MET A 195 -14.47 13.50 -0.58
C MET A 195 -13.77 13.80 0.75
N ARG A 196 -14.09 13.02 1.79
CA ARG A 196 -13.56 13.20 3.14
C ARG A 196 -13.00 11.90 3.70
N ILE A 197 -12.10 12.06 4.67
CA ILE A 197 -11.55 10.95 5.44
C ILE A 197 -11.62 11.27 6.92
N THR A 198 -12.20 10.37 7.70
CA THR A 198 -12.20 10.44 9.16
C THR A 198 -11.15 9.48 9.71
N MET A 199 -10.25 9.98 10.55
CA MET A 199 -9.19 9.21 11.20
C MET A 199 -9.18 9.44 12.70
N GLN A 200 -8.74 8.45 13.46
CA GLN A 200 -8.78 8.49 14.92
C GLN A 200 -7.64 7.67 15.52
N VAL A 201 -6.87 8.29 16.42
CA VAL A 201 -5.99 7.56 17.35
C VAL A 201 -6.88 6.84 18.37
N SER A 202 -6.60 5.57 18.65
CA SER A 202 -7.40 4.77 19.58
C SER A 202 -7.51 5.45 20.94
N GLY A 203 -8.75 5.63 21.42
CA GLY A 203 -9.06 6.37 22.66
C GLY A 203 -9.10 7.90 22.51
N GLY A 204 -8.72 8.46 21.36
CA GLY A 204 -8.84 9.88 21.03
C GLY A 204 -10.16 10.24 20.34
N GLN A 205 -10.33 11.51 19.95
CA GLN A 205 -11.47 11.97 19.16
C GLN A 205 -11.25 11.75 17.66
N PRO A 206 -12.30 11.42 16.89
CA PRO A 206 -12.21 11.33 15.44
C PRO A 206 -12.00 12.72 14.82
N ILE A 207 -11.12 12.79 13.83
CA ILE A 207 -10.80 14.01 13.07
C ILE A 207 -11.12 13.75 11.60
N THR A 208 -11.87 14.66 10.98
CA THR A 208 -12.27 14.56 9.57
C THR A 208 -11.52 15.58 8.74
N PHE A 209 -11.03 15.15 7.57
CA PHE A 209 -10.31 15.99 6.63
C PHE A 209 -10.99 15.96 5.26
N ASP A 210 -11.11 17.12 4.63
CA ASP A 210 -11.43 17.22 3.21
C ASP A 210 -10.22 16.81 2.37
N VAL A 211 -10.43 15.91 1.40
CA VAL A 211 -9.38 15.41 0.51
C VAL A 211 -9.65 15.91 -0.90
N VAL A 212 -9.01 17.01 -1.25
CA VAL A 212 -9.11 17.59 -2.60
C VAL A 212 -8.05 16.95 -3.51
N GLY A 213 -8.51 16.40 -4.64
CA GLY A 213 -7.65 15.74 -5.62
C GLY A 213 -6.63 16.71 -6.22
N THR A 214 -5.36 16.32 -6.15
CA THR A 214 -4.17 17.04 -6.65
C THR A 214 -4.01 18.47 -6.11
N SER A 215 -3.35 18.55 -4.96
CA SER A 215 -2.63 19.73 -4.44
C SER A 215 -3.46 21.01 -4.30
N THR A 216 -3.95 21.29 -3.10
CA THR A 216 -3.65 22.53 -2.34
C THR A 216 -4.51 22.60 -1.08
N ASN A 217 -3.83 22.93 0.03
CA ASN A 217 -4.33 23.57 1.25
C ASN A 217 -5.51 22.93 1.98
N LEU A 218 -5.15 22.36 3.13
CA LEU A 218 -5.95 22.18 4.33
C LEU A 218 -6.93 23.35 4.50
N VAL A 219 -8.23 23.08 4.34
CA VAL A 219 -9.25 23.86 5.04
C VAL A 219 -9.52 23.08 6.32
N GLU A 220 -8.94 23.59 7.41
CA GLU A 220 -9.31 23.22 8.77
C GLU A 220 -10.49 24.12 9.12
N ASP A 221 -11.72 23.66 8.89
CA ASP A 221 -12.92 24.34 9.42
C ASP A 221 -13.02 24.00 10.91
N GLY A 222 -12.18 24.68 11.70
CA GLY A 222 -12.23 24.73 13.15
C GLY A 222 -12.73 26.10 13.59
N GLU A 223 -14.00 26.40 13.33
CA GLU A 223 -14.67 27.55 13.92
C GLU A 223 -14.71 27.35 15.44
N SER A 224 -13.83 28.07 16.14
CA SER A 224 -13.91 28.23 17.59
C SER A 224 -14.96 29.30 17.84
N PRO A 225 -15.99 29.05 18.67
CA PRO A 225 -16.95 30.10 19.00
C PRO A 225 -16.21 31.25 19.68
N GLU A 226 -16.37 32.45 19.13
CA GLU A 226 -16.00 33.70 19.79
C GLU A 226 -16.89 33.83 21.03
N ASP A 227 -16.26 33.76 22.20
CA ASP A 227 -16.89 34.13 23.47
C ASP A 227 -17.09 35.65 23.46
N ASP A 228 -18.29 36.10 23.09
CA ASP A 228 -18.79 37.44 23.38
C ASP A 228 -19.20 37.54 24.87
N GLU A 229 -18.32 38.09 25.72
CA GLU A 229 -18.71 38.98 26.86
C GLU A 229 -17.54 39.81 27.39
#